data_AF-A0A7C8YWN6-F1
#
_entry.id   AF-A0A7C8YWN6-F1
#
_cell.length_a   1.000
_cell.length_b   1.000
_cell.length_c   1.000
_cell.angle_alpha   90.00
_cell.angle_beta   90.00
_cell.angle_gamma   90.00
#
_symmetry.space_group_name_H-M   'P 1'
#
loop_
_entity.id
_entity.type
_entity.pdbx_description
1 polymer ?
#
loop_
_entity_poly.entity_id
_entity_poly.type
_entity_poly.pdbx_seq_one_letter_code
_entity_poly.pdbx_strand_id
1 'polypeptide(L)'
;HLMRYKRTYRYDPVFALGFVTVYDQLMEGYPSDEDRNAIFEAYIKALNEDPEQYRKDAQKLEEWARGQTPTSLVEFSSREGEVESILKDIAARAAGNSFSYSRFFAVGLFRLLELANATEPTVLEKLCAALNVNKKSVDRDLDVYRNLLSKLVQAKELLKEYVDREKKKREERTEVQKANEAVTKCSGAY
;
A
#
# COMPACT_ATOMS: atom_id res chain seq x y z
N HIS A 1 -2.60 -14.67 5.50
CA HIS A 1 -2.78 -16.08 5.93
C HIS A 1 -3.01 -17.05 4.77
N LEU A 2 -4.17 -17.04 4.09
CA LEU A 2 -4.51 -18.06 3.07
C LEU A 2 -3.46 -18.20 1.96
N MET A 3 -2.82 -17.11 1.54
CA MET A 3 -1.75 -17.16 0.56
C MET A 3 -0.47 -17.78 1.12
N ARG A 4 -0.03 -17.33 2.30
CA ARG A 4 1.21 -17.74 2.98
C ARG A 4 1.33 -19.26 3.20
N TYR A 5 0.20 -19.90 3.47
CA TYR A 5 0.14 -21.34 3.75
C TYR A 5 -0.33 -22.19 2.56
N LYS A 6 -0.41 -21.60 1.35
CA LYS A 6 -0.54 -22.42 0.13
C LYS A 6 0.74 -23.24 -0.06
N ARG A 7 0.59 -24.49 -0.53
CA ARG A 7 1.72 -25.35 -0.89
C ARG A 7 2.67 -24.73 -1.92
N THR A 8 2.15 -23.88 -2.79
CA THR A 8 2.91 -23.19 -3.85
C THR A 8 3.42 -21.82 -3.42
N TYR A 9 3.23 -21.42 -2.16
CA TYR A 9 3.73 -20.14 -1.68
C TYR A 9 5.25 -20.13 -1.71
N ARG A 10 5.78 -19.08 -2.32
CA ARG A 10 7.19 -18.70 -2.25
C ARG A 10 7.20 -17.19 -2.07
N TYR A 11 7.97 -16.72 -1.10
CA TYR A 11 8.17 -15.28 -0.89
C TYR A 11 8.65 -14.63 -2.19
N ASP A 12 8.19 -13.41 -2.41
CA ASP A 12 8.39 -12.68 -3.64
C ASP A 12 8.50 -11.16 -3.36
N PRO A 13 9.60 -10.49 -3.74
CA PRO A 13 9.79 -9.06 -3.48
C PRO A 13 8.72 -8.16 -4.12
N VAL A 14 8.17 -8.52 -5.29
CA VAL A 14 7.11 -7.75 -5.94
C VAL A 14 5.80 -7.88 -5.15
N PHE A 15 5.51 -9.07 -4.63
CA PHE A 15 4.44 -9.26 -3.65
C PHE A 15 4.64 -8.39 -2.40
N ALA A 16 5.85 -8.38 -1.82
CA ALA A 16 6.15 -7.59 -0.63
C ALA A 16 5.95 -6.09 -0.88
N LEU A 17 6.44 -5.58 -2.02
CA LEU A 17 6.19 -4.21 -2.47
C LEU A 17 4.69 -3.90 -2.49
N GLY A 18 3.88 -4.75 -3.11
CA GLY A 18 2.44 -4.51 -3.17
C GLY A 18 1.75 -4.60 -1.82
N PHE A 19 2.19 -5.49 -0.93
CA PHE A 19 1.67 -5.56 0.44
C PHE A 19 1.99 -4.29 1.23
N VAL A 20 3.26 -3.86 1.23
CA VAL A 20 3.71 -2.64 1.90
C VAL A 20 2.96 -1.43 1.37
N THR A 21 2.81 -1.32 0.04
CA THR A 21 2.05 -0.24 -0.61
C THR A 21 0.62 -0.16 -0.09
N VAL A 22 -0.11 -1.29 -0.08
CA VAL A 22 -1.50 -1.34 0.41
C VAL A 22 -1.57 -0.98 1.89
N TYR A 23 -0.66 -1.51 2.69
CA TYR A 23 -0.62 -1.25 4.13
C TYR A 23 -0.40 0.24 4.43
N ASP A 24 0.60 0.85 3.81
CA ASP A 24 0.96 2.24 4.07
C ASP A 24 -0.16 3.20 3.65
N GLN A 25 -0.83 2.95 2.52
CA GLN A 25 -1.99 3.74 2.09
C GLN A 25 -3.21 3.58 3.00
N LEU A 26 -3.46 2.35 3.48
CA LEU A 26 -4.52 2.08 4.45
C LEU A 26 -4.27 2.81 5.76
N MET A 27 -3.01 2.83 6.21
CA MET A 27 -2.59 3.41 7.48
C MET A 27 -2.21 4.89 7.39
N GLU A 28 -2.27 5.50 6.21
CA GLU A 28 -2.06 6.94 6.06
C GLU A 28 -3.15 7.70 6.84
N GLY A 29 -2.71 8.62 7.71
CA GLY A 29 -3.59 9.35 8.63
C GLY A 29 -3.80 8.65 9.98
N TYR A 30 -3.19 7.48 10.21
CA TYR A 30 -3.17 6.87 11.53
C TYR A 30 -2.40 7.78 12.52
N PRO A 31 -2.89 8.01 13.76
CA PRO A 31 -2.35 9.07 14.63
C PRO A 31 -0.92 8.84 15.15
N SER A 32 -0.46 7.59 15.21
CA SER A 32 0.82 7.20 15.81
C SER A 32 1.65 6.40 14.81
N ASP A 33 2.78 6.97 14.37
CA ASP A 33 3.72 6.28 13.49
C ASP A 33 4.36 5.06 14.17
N GLU A 34 4.57 5.14 15.49
CA GLU A 34 5.09 4.02 16.30
C GLU A 34 4.11 2.84 16.28
N ASP A 35 2.83 3.09 16.55
CA ASP A 35 1.79 2.06 16.51
C ASP A 35 1.60 1.52 15.09
N ARG A 36 1.66 2.38 14.07
CA ARG A 36 1.60 1.94 12.66
C ARG A 36 2.73 0.95 12.35
N ASN A 37 3.93 1.19 12.85
CA ASN A 37 5.05 0.27 12.66
C ASN A 37 4.87 -1.01 13.49
N ALA A 38 4.45 -0.90 14.75
CA ALA A 38 4.19 -2.03 15.63
C ALA A 38 3.10 -2.97 15.07
N ILE A 39 2.01 -2.42 14.50
CA ILE A 39 0.95 -3.19 13.85
C ILE A 39 1.49 -3.91 12.60
N PHE A 40 2.32 -3.25 11.79
CA PHE A 40 2.93 -3.86 10.62
C PHE A 40 3.80 -5.05 11.02
N GLU A 41 4.68 -4.85 11.99
CA GLU A 41 5.56 -5.90 12.50
C GLU A 41 4.77 -7.06 13.09
N ALA A 42 3.80 -6.78 13.95
CA ALA A 42 2.97 -7.82 14.56
C ALA A 42 2.21 -8.64 13.51
N TYR A 43 1.67 -7.98 12.49
CA TYR A 43 0.95 -8.65 11.40
C TYR A 43 1.85 -9.60 10.61
N ILE A 44 3.03 -9.13 10.20
CA ILE A 44 3.98 -9.94 9.41
C ILE A 44 4.56 -11.07 10.27
N LYS A 45 4.97 -10.79 11.51
CA LYS A 45 5.47 -11.80 12.44
C LYS A 45 4.43 -12.88 12.73
N ALA A 46 3.14 -12.53 12.85
CA ALA A 46 2.05 -13.49 13.03
C ALA A 46 1.86 -14.44 11.83
N LEU A 47 2.41 -14.10 10.66
CA LEU A 47 2.44 -14.96 9.47
C LEU A 47 3.73 -15.79 9.37
N ASN A 48 4.60 -15.76 10.38
CA ASN A 48 5.94 -16.37 10.37
C ASN A 48 6.79 -15.86 9.19
N GLU A 49 6.79 -14.55 9.01
CA GLU A 49 7.52 -13.82 7.98
C GLU A 49 8.35 -12.70 8.64
N ASP A 50 9.32 -12.15 7.91
CA ASP A 50 10.20 -11.09 8.42
C ASP A 50 9.74 -9.69 7.96
N PRO A 51 9.27 -8.81 8.87
CA PRO A 51 8.86 -7.46 8.51
C PRO A 51 10.01 -6.60 7.96
N GLU A 52 11.25 -6.80 8.41
CA GLU A 52 12.39 -6.03 7.90
C GLU A 52 12.66 -6.38 6.45
N GLN A 53 12.59 -7.67 6.09
CA GLN A 53 12.75 -8.12 4.71
C GLN A 53 11.72 -7.46 3.79
N TYR A 54 10.44 -7.39 4.20
CA TYR A 54 9.39 -6.77 3.40
C TYR A 54 9.68 -5.29 3.13
N ARG A 55 10.09 -4.54 4.17
CA ARG A 55 10.41 -3.11 4.05
C ARG A 55 11.65 -2.88 3.17
N LYS A 56 12.72 -3.65 3.38
CA LYS A 56 13.98 -3.54 2.61
C LYS A 56 13.77 -3.88 1.13
N ASP A 57 13.07 -4.98 0.84
CA ASP A 57 12.81 -5.38 -0.54
C ASP A 57 11.84 -4.43 -1.24
N ALA A 58 10.80 -3.94 -0.55
CA ALA A 58 9.92 -2.92 -1.11
C ALA A 58 10.72 -1.66 -1.48
N GLN A 59 11.52 -1.12 -0.55
CA GLN A 59 12.35 0.06 -0.80
C GLN A 59 13.30 -0.14 -1.99
N LYS A 60 13.99 -1.28 -2.05
CA LYS A 60 14.89 -1.64 -3.16
C LYS A 60 14.18 -1.61 -4.51
N LEU A 61 13.01 -2.23 -4.60
CA LEU A 61 12.22 -2.26 -5.83
C LEU A 61 11.72 -0.86 -6.20
N GLU A 62 11.34 -0.04 -5.22
CA GLU A 62 10.92 1.34 -5.48
C GLU A 62 12.07 2.21 -6.02
N GLU A 63 13.25 2.12 -5.40
CA GLU A 63 14.45 2.84 -5.83
C GLU A 63 14.86 2.44 -7.25
N TRP A 64 14.84 1.13 -7.54
CA TRP A 64 15.05 0.64 -8.89
C TRP A 64 14.02 1.22 -9.85
N ALA A 65 12.72 1.14 -9.54
CA ALA A 65 11.64 1.61 -10.40
C ALA A 65 11.74 3.11 -10.74
N ARG A 66 12.11 3.95 -9.76
CA ARG A 66 12.31 5.40 -9.96
C ARG A 66 13.42 5.73 -10.97
N GLY A 67 14.37 4.82 -11.17
CA GLY A 67 15.44 4.96 -12.17
C GLY A 67 15.10 4.39 -13.55
N GLN A 68 13.89 3.83 -13.75
CA GLN A 68 13.52 3.17 -15.01
C GLN A 68 12.74 4.10 -15.95
N THR A 69 12.88 3.81 -17.24
CA THR A 69 11.95 4.24 -18.30
C THR A 69 10.98 3.10 -18.65
N PRO A 70 9.84 3.38 -19.31
CA PRO A 70 8.90 2.35 -19.77
C PRO A 70 9.58 1.20 -20.54
N THR A 71 10.51 1.53 -21.44
CA THR A 71 11.28 0.54 -22.22
C THR A 71 12.18 -0.30 -21.33
N SER A 72 12.98 0.36 -20.48
CA SER A 72 13.95 -0.33 -19.63
C SER A 72 13.28 -1.27 -18.60
N LEU A 73 12.05 -0.94 -18.19
CA LEU A 73 11.25 -1.72 -17.26
C LEU A 73 10.74 -3.02 -17.91
N VAL A 74 10.29 -2.96 -19.17
CA VAL A 74 9.82 -4.16 -19.91
C VAL A 74 10.98 -5.02 -20.44
N GLU A 75 12.15 -4.41 -20.67
CA GLU A 75 13.37 -5.09 -21.12
C GLU A 75 14.24 -5.60 -19.96
N PHE A 76 13.69 -5.77 -18.76
CA PHE A 76 14.44 -6.27 -17.60
C PHE A 76 15.16 -7.61 -17.87
N SER A 77 14.63 -8.44 -18.78
CA SER A 77 15.16 -9.77 -19.10
C SER A 77 16.48 -9.75 -19.86
N SER A 78 16.79 -8.66 -20.58
CA SER A 78 18.07 -8.49 -21.30
C SER A 78 19.14 -7.77 -20.48
N ARG A 79 18.79 -7.37 -19.26
CA ARG A 79 19.63 -6.53 -18.38
C ARG A 79 20.11 -7.32 -17.18
N GLU A 80 21.21 -6.88 -16.59
CA GLU A 80 21.77 -7.47 -15.38
C GLU A 80 21.62 -6.50 -14.20
N GLY A 81 21.37 -7.08 -13.03
CA GLY A 81 21.10 -6.35 -11.80
C GLY A 81 20.31 -7.19 -10.81
N GLU A 82 20.26 -6.75 -9.56
CA GLU A 82 19.60 -7.50 -8.49
C GLU A 82 18.08 -7.58 -8.73
N VAL A 83 17.44 -6.46 -9.07
CA VAL A 83 15.99 -6.42 -9.33
C VAL A 83 15.66 -7.11 -10.65
N GLU A 84 16.48 -6.94 -11.68
CA GLU A 84 16.37 -7.69 -12.93
C GLU A 84 16.41 -9.20 -12.69
N SER A 85 17.31 -9.68 -11.81
CA SER A 85 17.40 -11.10 -11.42
C SER A 85 16.15 -11.58 -10.69
N ILE A 86 15.58 -10.76 -9.81
CA ILE A 86 14.31 -11.04 -9.13
C ILE A 86 13.18 -11.20 -10.17
N LEU A 87 13.06 -10.26 -11.11
CA LEU A 87 12.04 -10.29 -12.15
C LEU A 87 12.22 -11.49 -13.10
N LYS A 88 13.47 -11.87 -13.42
CA LYS A 88 13.79 -13.09 -14.20
C LYS A 88 13.37 -14.37 -13.46
N ASP A 89 13.64 -14.50 -12.16
CA ASP A 89 13.17 -15.65 -11.36
C ASP A 89 11.64 -15.75 -11.34
N ILE A 90 10.95 -14.61 -11.19
CA ILE A 90 9.48 -14.55 -11.28
C ILE A 90 9.00 -15.03 -12.64
N ALA A 91 9.57 -14.49 -13.73
CA ALA A 91 9.20 -14.85 -15.09
C ALA A 91 9.37 -16.35 -15.37
N ALA A 92 10.47 -16.94 -14.88
CA ALA A 92 10.73 -18.38 -15.00
C ALA A 92 9.72 -19.21 -14.21
N ARG A 93 9.42 -18.83 -12.96
CA ARG A 93 8.41 -19.52 -12.14
C ARG A 93 7.01 -19.45 -12.74
N ALA A 94 6.64 -18.30 -13.28
CA ALA A 94 5.34 -18.07 -13.91
C ALA A 94 5.17 -18.92 -15.17
N ALA A 95 6.22 -19.05 -15.99
CA ALA A 95 6.23 -19.97 -17.12
C ALA A 95 6.09 -21.45 -16.69
N GLY A 96 6.68 -21.82 -15.56
CA GLY A 96 6.70 -23.20 -15.04
C GLY A 96 5.51 -23.63 -14.17
N ASN A 97 4.40 -22.87 -14.14
CA ASN A 97 3.22 -23.12 -13.28
C ASN A 97 3.51 -23.23 -11.77
N SER A 98 4.67 -22.75 -11.31
CA SER A 98 5.07 -22.77 -9.89
C SER A 98 4.87 -21.42 -9.20
N PHE A 99 4.29 -20.45 -9.91
CA PHE A 99 4.08 -19.10 -9.42
C PHE A 99 2.73 -18.94 -8.71
N SER A 100 2.77 -18.58 -7.42
CA SER A 100 1.57 -18.28 -6.63
C SER A 100 1.18 -16.82 -6.78
N TYR A 101 0.45 -16.51 -7.85
CA TYR A 101 -0.13 -15.17 -8.07
C TYR A 101 -0.99 -14.70 -6.89
N SER A 102 -0.97 -13.39 -6.63
CA SER A 102 -1.82 -12.73 -5.65
C SER A 102 -2.19 -11.30 -6.08
N ARG A 103 -3.26 -10.74 -5.49
CA ARG A 103 -3.62 -9.33 -5.68
C ARG A 103 -2.50 -8.38 -5.30
N PHE A 104 -1.78 -8.67 -4.23
CA PHE A 104 -0.64 -7.86 -3.80
C PHE A 104 0.48 -7.88 -4.85
N PHE A 105 0.71 -8.99 -5.56
CA PHE A 105 1.63 -8.98 -6.70
C PHE A 105 1.16 -8.02 -7.82
N ALA A 106 -0.13 -7.98 -8.14
CA ALA A 106 -0.66 -7.01 -9.09
C ALA A 106 -0.42 -5.55 -8.65
N VAL A 107 -0.69 -5.25 -7.37
CA VAL A 107 -0.42 -3.92 -6.81
C VAL A 107 1.08 -3.59 -6.86
N GLY A 108 1.95 -4.55 -6.57
CA GLY A 108 3.40 -4.39 -6.68
C GLY A 108 3.84 -4.04 -8.11
N LEU A 109 3.31 -4.74 -9.12
CA LEU A 109 3.57 -4.39 -10.53
C LEU A 109 3.10 -2.99 -10.87
N PHE A 110 1.89 -2.61 -10.43
CA PHE A 110 1.39 -1.26 -10.64
C PHE A 110 2.25 -0.21 -9.95
N ARG A 111 2.75 -0.49 -8.74
CA ARG A 111 3.65 0.40 -8.01
C ARG A 111 4.97 0.61 -8.75
N LEU A 112 5.55 -0.44 -9.35
CA LEU A 112 6.73 -0.30 -10.21
C LEU A 112 6.46 0.64 -11.40
N LEU A 113 5.32 0.46 -12.07
CA LEU A 113 4.93 1.29 -13.22
C LEU A 113 4.66 2.75 -12.81
N GLU A 114 3.99 2.95 -11.68
CA GLU A 114 3.70 4.28 -11.12
C GLU A 114 5.01 5.04 -10.84
N LEU A 115 5.98 4.40 -10.18
CA LEU A 115 7.26 5.01 -9.84
C LEU A 115 8.16 5.29 -11.06
N ALA A 116 8.01 4.51 -12.13
CA ALA A 116 8.68 4.74 -13.40
C ALA A 116 7.94 5.72 -14.33
N ASN A 117 6.83 6.31 -13.86
CA ASN A 117 5.93 7.14 -14.66
C ASN A 117 5.49 6.46 -15.97
N ALA A 118 5.16 5.16 -15.89
CA ALA A 118 4.96 4.26 -17.01
C ALA A 118 3.59 3.54 -16.96
N THR A 119 2.56 4.23 -16.46
CA THR A 119 1.23 3.64 -16.18
C THR A 119 0.37 3.42 -17.43
N GLU A 120 0.93 3.58 -18.64
CA GLU A 120 0.21 3.35 -19.89
C GLU A 120 -0.19 1.87 -20.03
N PRO A 121 -1.42 1.57 -20.54
CA PRO A 121 -1.88 0.18 -20.68
C PRO A 121 -0.98 -0.73 -21.52
N THR A 122 -0.30 -0.16 -22.52
CA THR A 122 0.63 -0.87 -23.41
C THR A 122 1.90 -1.33 -22.69
N VAL A 123 2.38 -0.55 -21.72
CA VAL A 123 3.56 -0.90 -20.92
C VAL A 123 3.21 -2.02 -19.94
N LEU A 124 2.05 -1.94 -19.28
CA LEU A 124 1.56 -3.00 -18.40
C LEU A 124 1.40 -4.33 -19.17
N GLU A 125 0.87 -4.26 -20.40
CA GLU A 125 0.72 -5.45 -21.24
C GLU A 125 2.06 -6.09 -21.59
N LYS A 126 3.05 -5.30 -22.02
CA LYS A 126 4.41 -5.77 -22.30
C LYS A 126 5.09 -6.34 -21.05
N LEU A 127 4.92 -5.69 -19.90
CA LEU A 127 5.48 -6.16 -18.63
C LEU A 127 4.85 -7.50 -18.21
N CYS A 128 3.53 -7.64 -18.32
CA CYS A 128 2.84 -8.89 -18.01
C CYS A 128 3.32 -10.02 -18.92
N ALA A 129 3.51 -9.74 -20.21
CA ALA A 129 4.04 -10.71 -21.17
C ALA A 129 5.48 -11.13 -20.80
N ALA A 130 6.37 -10.17 -20.51
CA ALA A 130 7.76 -10.44 -20.12
C ALA A 130 7.86 -11.26 -18.82
N LEU A 131 6.91 -11.09 -17.89
CA LEU A 131 6.83 -11.85 -16.64
C LEU A 131 6.07 -13.17 -16.76
N ASN A 132 5.52 -13.52 -17.93
CA ASN A 132 4.66 -14.68 -18.14
C ASN A 132 3.42 -14.72 -17.20
N VAL A 133 2.87 -13.55 -16.84
CA VAL A 133 1.70 -13.45 -15.95
C VAL A 133 0.42 -13.09 -16.71
N ASN A 134 -0.72 -13.56 -16.21
CA ASN A 134 -2.00 -13.35 -16.86
C ASN A 134 -2.49 -11.90 -16.72
N LYS A 135 -2.37 -11.11 -17.80
CA LYS A 135 -2.82 -9.70 -17.85
C LYS A 135 -4.26 -9.50 -17.36
N LYS A 136 -5.21 -10.36 -17.78
CA LYS A 136 -6.62 -10.25 -17.37
C LYS A 136 -6.82 -10.36 -15.85
N SER A 137 -5.99 -11.16 -15.18
CA SER A 137 -6.02 -11.28 -13.72
C SER A 137 -5.46 -10.04 -13.05
N VAL A 138 -4.36 -9.50 -13.60
CA VAL A 138 -3.76 -8.22 -13.16
C VAL A 138 -4.76 -7.07 -13.30
N ASP A 139 -5.38 -6.89 -14.47
CA ASP A 139 -6.38 -5.84 -14.71
C ASP A 139 -7.52 -5.91 -13.69
N ARG A 140 -8.08 -7.12 -13.48
CA ARG A 140 -9.17 -7.35 -12.52
C ARG A 140 -8.77 -6.95 -11.10
N ASP A 141 -7.59 -7.35 -10.64
CA ASP A 141 -7.14 -7.07 -9.28
C ASP A 141 -6.74 -5.59 -9.10
N LEU A 142 -6.27 -4.92 -10.15
CA LEU A 142 -6.04 -3.47 -10.14
C LEU A 142 -7.34 -2.68 -10.08
N ASP A 143 -8.40 -3.13 -10.77
CA ASP A 143 -9.72 -2.50 -10.65
C ASP A 143 -10.28 -2.64 -9.23
N VAL A 144 -10.11 -3.80 -8.60
CA VAL A 144 -10.50 -4.00 -7.20
C VAL A 144 -9.69 -3.07 -6.28
N TYR A 145 -8.40 -2.93 -6.51
CA TYR A 145 -7.53 -2.06 -5.72
C TYR A 145 -7.90 -0.57 -5.88
N ARG A 146 -8.13 -0.08 -7.10
CA ARG A 146 -8.61 1.30 -7.34
C ARG A 146 -9.93 1.59 -6.62
N ASN A 147 -10.86 0.65 -6.67
CA ASN A 147 -12.14 0.76 -5.96
C ASN A 147 -11.96 0.77 -4.44
N LEU A 148 -11.01 -0.01 -3.91
CA LEU A 148 -10.66 0.04 -2.48
C LEU A 148 -10.11 1.41 -2.10
N LEU A 149 -9.16 1.96 -2.87
CA LEU A 149 -8.58 3.28 -2.60
C LEU A 149 -9.62 4.39 -2.61
N SER A 150 -10.50 4.41 -3.60
CA SER A 150 -11.59 5.40 -3.69
C SER A 150 -12.48 5.37 -2.43
N LYS A 151 -12.83 4.17 -1.94
CA LYS A 151 -13.62 4.02 -0.71
C LYS A 151 -12.87 4.48 0.54
N LEU A 152 -11.55 4.25 0.61
CA LEU A 152 -10.73 4.69 1.73
C LEU A 152 -10.63 6.21 1.79
N VAL A 153 -10.43 6.87 0.66
CA VAL A 153 -10.41 8.34 0.58
C VAL A 153 -11.73 8.92 1.09
N GLN A 154 -12.86 8.41 0.58
CA GLN A 154 -14.19 8.84 1.03
C GLN A 154 -14.40 8.61 2.54
N ALA A 155 -13.97 7.47 3.06
CA ALA A 155 -14.09 7.17 4.50
C ALA A 155 -13.20 8.10 5.36
N LYS A 156 -11.98 8.41 4.91
CA LYS A 156 -11.08 9.35 5.61
C LYS A 156 -11.67 10.76 5.64
N GLU A 157 -12.25 11.23 4.55
CA GLU A 157 -12.93 12.53 4.48
C GLU A 157 -14.10 12.60 5.46
N LEU A 158 -14.97 11.59 5.47
CA LEU A 158 -16.11 11.51 6.40
C LEU A 158 -15.67 11.49 7.87
N LEU A 159 -14.60 10.75 8.20
CA LEU A 159 -14.06 10.72 9.56
C LEU A 159 -13.46 12.06 9.97
N LYS A 160 -12.75 12.73 9.07
CA LYS A 160 -12.22 14.07 9.30
C LYS A 160 -13.34 15.07 9.60
N GLU A 161 -14.37 15.09 8.76
CA GLU A 161 -15.55 15.94 8.98
C GLU A 161 -16.26 15.65 10.31
N TYR A 162 -16.35 14.37 10.69
CA TYR A 162 -16.91 13.98 11.97
C TYR A 162 -16.07 14.49 13.15
N VAL A 163 -14.74 14.31 13.10
CA VAL A 163 -13.81 14.76 14.14
C VAL A 163 -13.85 16.28 14.29
N ASP A 164 -13.82 17.01 13.17
CA ASP A 164 -13.85 18.48 13.19
C ASP A 164 -15.17 19.01 13.75
N ARG A 165 -16.29 18.35 13.43
CA ARG A 165 -17.61 18.66 14.01
C ARG A 165 -17.64 18.42 15.52
N GLU A 166 -17.11 17.29 16.00
CA GLU A 166 -17.10 16.98 17.42
C GLU A 166 -16.15 17.91 18.21
N LYS A 167 -15.01 18.29 17.62
CA LYS A 167 -14.13 19.34 18.18
C LYS A 167 -14.86 20.67 18.33
N LYS A 168 -15.52 21.14 17.27
CA LYS A 168 -16.29 22.38 17.30
C LYS A 168 -17.39 22.37 18.36
N LYS A 169 -18.17 21.28 18.45
CA LYS A 169 -19.19 21.14 19.51
C LYS A 169 -18.59 21.18 20.92
N ARG A 170 -17.39 20.60 21.10
CA ARG A 170 -16.71 20.60 22.40
C ARG A 170 -16.18 22.01 22.75
N GLU A 171 -15.66 22.73 21.78
CA GLU A 171 -15.24 24.13 21.93
C GLU A 171 -16.43 25.01 22.30
N GLU A 172 -17.54 24.93 21.57
CA GLU A 172 -18.79 25.67 21.85
C GLU A 172 -19.31 25.39 23.27
N ARG A 173 -19.31 24.12 23.71
CA ARG A 173 -19.70 23.76 25.09
C ARG A 173 -18.78 24.38 26.14
N THR A 174 -17.48 24.42 25.85
CA THR A 174 -16.48 24.97 26.78
C THR A 174 -16.58 26.50 26.86
N GLU A 175 -16.88 27.17 25.74
CA GLU A 175 -17.13 28.62 25.69
C GLU A 175 -18.40 29.01 26.45
N VAL A 176 -19.50 28.27 26.25
CA VAL A 176 -20.76 28.49 26.98
C VAL A 176 -20.57 28.29 28.49
N GLN A 177 -19.80 27.27 28.89
CA GLN A 177 -19.52 27.01 30.31
C GLN A 177 -18.68 28.13 30.94
N LYS A 178 -17.63 28.62 30.24
CA LYS A 178 -16.84 29.79 30.67
C LYS A 178 -17.67 31.07 30.75
N ALA A 179 -18.58 31.29 29.80
CA ALA A 179 -19.47 32.45 29.80
C ALA A 179 -20.44 32.42 31.00
N ASN A 180 -21.02 31.26 31.30
CA ASN A 180 -21.91 31.09 32.45
C ASN A 180 -21.20 31.25 33.80
N GLU A 181 -19.95 30.76 33.91
CA GLU A 181 -19.11 30.96 35.11
C GLU A 181 -18.74 32.43 35.32
N ALA A 182 -18.46 33.18 34.24
CA ALA A 182 -18.18 34.61 34.31
C ALA A 182 -19.42 35.42 34.77
N VAL A 183 -20.61 35.09 34.26
CA VAL A 183 -21.88 35.72 34.68
C VAL A 183 -22.16 35.45 36.16
N THR A 184 -21.98 34.20 36.62
CA THR A 184 -22.22 33.83 38.03
C THR A 184 -21.30 34.56 39.00
N LYS A 185 -20.03 34.77 38.63
CA LYS A 185 -19.08 35.57 39.43
C LYS A 185 -19.44 37.06 39.52
N CYS A 186 -19.99 37.63 38.45
CA CYS A 186 -20.46 39.02 38.46
C CYS A 186 -21.74 39.22 39.27
N SER A 187 -22.63 38.21 39.34
CA SER A 187 -23.91 38.32 40.06
C SER A 187 -23.83 38.02 41.56
N GLY A 188 -22.73 37.42 42.04
CA GLY A 188 -22.50 37.09 43.46
C GLY A 188 -21.86 38.20 44.31
N ALA A 189 -21.66 39.40 43.73
CA ALA A 189 -21.12 40.57 44.41
C ALA A 189 -22.24 41.58 44.71
N TYR A 190 -23.10 41.27 45.68
CA TYR A 190 -24.03 42.21 46.31
C TYR A 190 -24.15 41.90 47.80
#